data_AF-A0A3B0TT36-F1
#
_entry.id   AF-A0A3B0TT36-F1
#
_cell.length_a   1.000
_cell.length_b   1.000
_cell.length_c   1.000
_cell.angle_alpha   90.00
_cell.angle_beta   90.00
_cell.angle_gamma   90.00
#
_symmetry.space_group_name_H-M   'P 1'
#
loop_
_entity.id
_entity.type
_entity.pdbx_description
1 polymer ?
#
loop_
_entity_poly.entity_id
_entity_poly.type
_entity_poly.pdbx_seq_one_letter_code
_entity_poly.pdbx_strand_id
1 'polypeptide(L)'
;MPSIGFVLPHWLYWAGIVVFPLIAMYLSRQKQPEPGSRSLGIAYFIWVVGGFFGFHRLYLKSRWGLLYWPLFAIILFASSMEREARVEFSNANGSIIAIASSTERTNRTLDKATLEMEEATSKLVEIGTAQEDQSRRDRLQRTIDRQTDRIEGAETKLAEMAIEKIGLAPIVEQATKNREFWSNVAFGALIAILAFMLLDLILMPSMLKRARKILEANPDGKVEREILPDDAQFVGKGWAGVIDRISLFTGEFVALWSVIAVFVYYYEVIVRYVFNSPTNWAHEGMFLMFGMQYLIAGSYALLSESHVRVDIFYANFSPRGKAITDLLTSVFFFIFAGTLIWTGWIFAMDSVGQGEVSFTEWGIQYWPVKLVIVLGGVLLFLQGLSQVSKDIALIIAPKQEA
;
A
#
# COMPACT_ATOMS: atom_id res chain seq x y z
N MET A 1 1.20 10.42 20.24
CA MET A 1 0.72 11.08 19.01
C MET A 1 -0.72 10.67 18.79
N PRO A 2 -1.62 11.59 18.40
CA PRO A 2 -2.98 11.21 18.05
C PRO A 2 -2.95 10.27 16.84
N SER A 3 -3.45 9.04 17.01
CA SER A 3 -3.67 8.11 15.91
C SER A 3 -4.91 8.55 15.14
N ILE A 4 -4.83 8.57 13.81
CA ILE A 4 -6.00 8.80 12.97
C ILE A 4 -6.64 7.43 12.74
N GLY A 5 -7.67 7.11 13.53
CA GLY A 5 -8.42 5.86 13.44
C GLY A 5 -9.37 5.77 12.23
N PHE A 6 -9.05 6.45 11.12
CA PHE A 6 -9.92 6.47 9.95
C PHE A 6 -9.78 5.19 9.14
N VAL A 7 -10.81 4.35 9.20
CA VAL A 7 -11.00 3.20 8.31
C VAL A 7 -11.98 3.61 7.21
N LEU A 8 -11.57 3.43 5.95
CA LEU A 8 -12.42 3.78 4.81
C LEU A 8 -13.65 2.86 4.79
N PRO A 9 -14.88 3.41 4.90
CA PRO A 9 -16.09 2.61 4.78
C PRO A 9 -16.19 1.98 3.38
N HIS A 10 -16.61 0.72 3.29
CA HIS A 10 -16.65 0.00 2.00
C HIS A 10 -17.54 0.72 0.97
N TRP A 11 -18.69 1.25 1.42
CA TRP A 11 -19.58 2.02 0.54
C TRP A 11 -18.90 3.25 -0.06
N LEU A 12 -18.01 3.91 0.69
CA LEU A 12 -17.30 5.09 0.24
C LEU A 12 -16.23 4.72 -0.79
N TYR A 13 -15.55 3.60 -0.60
CA TYR A 13 -14.64 3.03 -1.60
C TYR A 13 -15.37 2.74 -2.91
N TRP A 14 -16.46 1.97 -2.87
CA TRP A 14 -17.23 1.61 -4.06
C TRP A 14 -17.86 2.82 -4.74
N ALA A 15 -18.43 3.76 -3.97
CA ALA A 15 -18.96 5.00 -4.50
C ALA A 15 -17.86 5.87 -5.11
N GLY A 16 -16.69 5.95 -4.47
CA GLY A 16 -15.55 6.71 -4.97
C GLY A 16 -15.10 6.23 -6.34
N ILE A 17 -14.96 4.92 -6.53
CA ILE A 17 -14.56 4.30 -7.80
C ILE A 17 -15.55 4.60 -8.94
N VAL A 18 -16.84 4.77 -8.64
CA VAL A 18 -17.86 5.06 -9.65
C VAL A 18 -18.03 6.57 -9.89
N VAL A 19 -18.17 7.34 -8.81
CA VAL A 19 -18.54 8.76 -8.86
C VAL A 19 -17.36 9.63 -9.28
N PHE A 20 -16.16 9.37 -8.75
CA PHE A 20 -14.99 10.20 -9.03
C PHE A 20 -14.66 10.27 -10.52
N PRO A 21 -14.58 9.14 -11.27
CA PRO A 21 -14.28 9.20 -12.69
C PRO A 21 -15.35 9.93 -13.49
N LEU A 22 -16.64 9.74 -13.19
CA LEU A 22 -17.71 10.45 -13.90
C LEU A 22 -17.58 11.96 -13.73
N ILE A 23 -17.31 12.42 -12.51
CA ILE A 23 -17.07 13.84 -12.23
C ILE A 23 -15.81 14.31 -12.98
N ALA A 24 -14.72 13.54 -12.91
CA ALA A 24 -13.46 13.90 -13.56
C ALA A 24 -13.57 13.93 -15.09
N MET A 25 -14.31 13.00 -15.72
CA MET A 25 -14.63 13.03 -17.15
C MET A 25 -15.47 14.25 -17.52
N TYR A 26 -16.46 14.60 -16.70
CA TYR A 26 -17.25 15.80 -16.92
C TYR A 26 -16.38 17.06 -16.87
N LEU A 27 -15.47 17.14 -15.90
CA LEU A 27 -14.54 18.26 -15.75
C LEU A 27 -13.49 18.30 -16.87
N SER A 28 -12.94 17.15 -17.30
CA SER A 28 -11.91 17.10 -18.34
C SER A 28 -12.42 17.55 -19.71
N ARG A 29 -13.71 17.36 -19.97
CA ARG A 29 -14.37 17.77 -21.21
C ARG A 29 -14.74 19.25 -21.25
N GLN A 30 -14.53 20.00 -20.17
CA GLN A 30 -14.70 21.46 -20.17
C GLN A 30 -13.54 22.13 -20.92
N LYS A 31 -13.82 23.24 -21.62
CA LYS A 31 -12.79 23.98 -22.37
C LYS A 31 -11.60 24.29 -21.46
N GLN A 32 -10.42 23.78 -21.84
CA GLN A 32 -9.19 24.07 -21.11
C GLN A 32 -8.97 25.57 -21.07
N PRO A 33 -8.63 26.15 -19.90
CA PRO A 33 -8.33 27.56 -19.81
C PRO A 33 -7.10 27.89 -20.66
N GLU A 34 -7.02 29.14 -21.14
CA GLU A 34 -5.92 29.59 -21.99
C GLU A 34 -4.55 29.21 -21.40
N PRO A 35 -3.59 28.76 -22.23
CA PRO A 35 -2.26 28.36 -21.79
C PRO A 35 -1.60 29.42 -20.89
N GLY A 36 -1.08 28.99 -19.74
CA GLY A 36 -0.41 29.88 -18.77
C GLY A 36 -1.34 30.61 -17.80
N SER A 37 -2.67 30.53 -17.95
CA SER A 37 -3.58 31.18 -17.01
C SER A 37 -3.50 30.57 -15.60
N ARG A 38 -3.05 31.38 -14.63
CA ARG A 38 -3.00 30.98 -13.22
C ARG A 38 -4.32 31.33 -12.54
N SER A 39 -5.08 30.33 -12.13
CA SER A 39 -6.36 30.53 -11.44
C SER A 39 -6.22 30.36 -9.92
N LEU A 40 -7.08 31.06 -9.17
CA LEU A 40 -7.10 30.97 -7.72
C LEU A 40 -7.58 29.60 -7.26
N GLY A 41 -8.57 29.03 -7.95
CA GLY A 41 -9.08 27.68 -7.65
C GLY A 41 -8.01 26.60 -7.81
N ILE A 42 -7.21 26.63 -8.89
CA ILE A 42 -6.11 25.67 -9.08
C ILE A 42 -5.03 25.86 -8.02
N ALA A 43 -4.71 27.10 -7.63
CA ALA A 43 -3.74 27.36 -6.58
C ALA A 43 -4.16 26.76 -5.22
N TYR A 44 -5.43 26.93 -4.82
CA TYR A 44 -5.96 26.32 -3.59
C TYR A 44 -6.06 24.81 -3.69
N PHE A 45 -6.45 24.28 -4.85
CA PHE A 45 -6.46 22.84 -5.07
C PHE A 45 -5.06 22.23 -4.90
N ILE A 46 -4.03 22.81 -5.54
CA ILE A 46 -2.65 22.34 -5.39
C ILE A 46 -2.17 22.52 -3.94
N TRP A 47 -2.62 23.55 -3.23
CA TRP A 47 -2.30 23.72 -1.80
C TRP A 47 -2.91 22.63 -0.92
N VAL A 48 -4.16 22.23 -1.16
CA VAL A 48 -4.79 21.11 -0.44
C VAL A 48 -4.03 19.81 -0.72
N VAL A 49 -3.72 19.55 -1.99
CA VAL A 49 -3.23 18.25 -2.45
C VAL A 49 -1.71 18.09 -2.27
N GLY A 50 -0.96 19.15 -2.54
CA GLY A 50 0.51 19.13 -2.60
C GLY A 50 1.16 20.21 -1.73
N GLY A 51 0.40 20.86 -0.85
CA GLY A 51 0.90 21.93 0.00
C GLY A 51 2.03 21.49 0.93
N PHE A 52 2.00 20.23 1.38
CA PHE A 52 3.03 19.65 2.25
C PHE A 52 4.42 19.58 1.57
N PHE A 53 4.45 19.54 0.22
CA PHE A 53 5.68 19.59 -0.59
C PHE A 53 5.96 20.98 -1.18
N GLY A 54 5.14 21.98 -0.85
CA GLY A 54 5.29 23.34 -1.37
C GLY A 54 4.93 23.50 -2.85
N PHE A 55 4.18 22.56 -3.45
CA PHE A 55 3.87 22.58 -4.88
C PHE A 55 3.04 23.79 -5.30
N HIS A 56 2.19 24.33 -4.44
CA HIS A 56 1.44 25.56 -4.70
C HIS A 56 2.36 26.76 -4.88
N ARG A 57 3.48 26.82 -4.14
CA ARG A 57 4.49 27.87 -4.33
C ARG A 57 5.25 27.69 -5.64
N LEU A 58 5.60 26.46 -6.01
CA LEU A 58 6.26 26.17 -7.29
C LEU A 58 5.36 26.48 -8.48
N TYR A 59 4.07 26.15 -8.40
CA TYR A 59 3.04 26.53 -9.38
C TYR A 59 2.97 28.05 -9.59
N LEU A 60 3.12 28.81 -8.50
CA LEU A 60 3.18 30.28 -8.51
C LEU A 60 4.59 30.84 -8.81
N LYS A 61 5.52 30.01 -9.31
CA LYS A 61 6.93 30.35 -9.62
C LYS A 61 7.73 30.93 -8.43
N SER A 62 7.37 30.58 -7.21
CA SER A 62 8.08 30.97 -6.00
C SER A 62 9.05 29.86 -5.55
N ARG A 63 10.36 30.13 -5.60
CA ARG A 63 11.41 29.19 -5.15
C ARG A 63 11.31 28.79 -3.67
N TRP A 64 10.61 29.58 -2.85
CA TRP A 64 10.30 29.25 -1.46
C TRP A 64 9.55 27.92 -1.29
N GLY A 65 8.91 27.38 -2.33
CA GLY A 65 8.34 26.03 -2.29
C GLY A 65 9.38 24.94 -1.97
N LEU A 66 10.65 25.15 -2.34
CA LEU A 66 11.74 24.21 -2.07
C LEU A 66 12.09 24.10 -0.58
N LEU A 67 11.65 25.04 0.26
CA LEU A 67 11.87 25.00 1.71
C LEU A 67 11.10 23.84 2.38
N TYR A 68 10.02 23.39 1.76
CA TYR A 68 9.22 22.27 2.26
C TYR A 68 9.96 20.93 2.14
N TRP A 69 10.84 20.79 1.15
CA TRP A 69 11.54 19.53 0.88
C TRP A 69 12.51 19.12 2.00
N PRO A 70 13.41 19.98 2.52
CA PRO A 70 14.27 19.59 3.64
C PRO A 70 13.47 19.34 4.91
N LEU A 71 12.38 20.08 5.17
CA LEU A 71 11.49 19.81 6.31
C LEU A 71 10.82 18.43 6.18
N PHE A 72 10.33 18.11 4.98
CA PHE A 72 9.75 16.80 4.70
C PHE A 72 10.79 15.68 4.83
N ALA A 73 12.01 15.90 4.32
CA ALA A 73 13.11 14.95 4.47
C ALA A 73 13.49 14.73 5.94
N ILE A 74 13.47 15.77 6.77
CA ILE A 74 13.67 15.65 8.23
C ILE A 74 12.59 14.77 8.85
N ILE A 75 11.32 14.93 8.47
CA ILE A 75 10.24 14.06 8.96
C ILE A 75 10.52 12.62 8.58
N LEU A 76 10.84 12.33 7.32
CA LEU A 76 11.11 10.96 6.88
C LEU A 76 12.31 10.35 7.60
N PHE A 77 13.40 11.09 7.73
CA PHE A 77 14.60 10.64 8.42
C PHE A 77 14.33 10.39 9.90
N ALA A 78 13.69 11.35 10.58
CA ALA A 78 13.35 11.23 11.99
C ALA A 78 12.38 10.07 12.25
N SER A 79 11.36 9.87 11.41
CA SER A 79 10.45 8.73 11.53
C SER A 79 11.16 7.38 11.28
N SER A 80 12.18 7.35 10.41
CA SER A 80 13.04 6.16 10.23
C SER A 80 13.85 5.85 11.48
N MET A 81 14.53 6.85 12.05
CA MET A 81 15.34 6.71 13.26
C MET A 81 14.47 6.38 14.49
N GLU A 82 13.27 6.96 14.59
CA GLU A 82 12.31 6.62 15.63
C GLU A 82 11.90 5.14 15.53
N ARG A 83 11.69 4.63 14.31
CA ARG A 83 11.36 3.22 14.10
C ARG A 83 12.49 2.29 14.56
N GLU A 84 13.74 2.62 14.26
CA GLU A 84 14.90 1.84 14.73
C GLU A 84 14.97 1.81 16.26
N ALA A 85 14.84 2.98 16.90
CA ALA A 85 14.83 3.08 18.36
C ALA A 85 13.67 2.30 19.01
N ARG A 86 12.49 2.26 18.37
CA ARG A 86 11.36 1.43 18.82
C ARG A 86 11.66 -0.07 18.76
N VAL A 87 12.31 -0.52 17.69
CA VAL A 87 12.70 -1.94 17.55
C VAL A 87 13.73 -2.32 18.61
N GLU A 88 14.74 -1.48 18.83
CA GLU A 88 15.75 -1.68 19.87
C GLU A 88 15.13 -1.75 21.26
N PHE A 89 14.24 -0.80 21.60
CA PHE A 89 13.48 -0.82 22.84
C PHE A 89 12.65 -2.10 22.98
N SER A 90 11.92 -2.50 21.93
CA SER A 90 11.06 -3.68 21.96
C SER A 90 11.87 -4.97 22.18
N ASN A 91 13.04 -5.09 21.53
CA ASN A 91 13.91 -6.24 21.68
C ASN A 91 14.49 -6.31 23.10
N ALA A 92 15.06 -5.21 23.59
CA ALA A 92 15.66 -5.16 24.93
C ALA A 92 14.62 -5.39 26.03
N ASN A 93 13.46 -4.75 25.92
CA ASN A 93 12.37 -4.94 26.87
C ASN A 93 11.79 -6.36 26.81
N GLY A 94 11.71 -6.95 25.61
CA GLY A 94 11.34 -8.35 25.42
C GLY A 94 12.29 -9.31 26.14
N SER A 95 13.61 -9.08 26.02
CA SER A 95 14.63 -9.85 26.75
C SER A 95 14.50 -9.67 28.27
N ILE A 96 14.24 -8.46 28.77
CA ILE A 96 14.02 -8.23 30.22
C ILE A 96 12.81 -9.02 30.73
N ILE A 97 11.70 -9.04 29.98
CA ILE A 97 10.51 -9.81 30.33
C ILE A 97 10.82 -11.31 30.32
N ALA A 98 11.56 -11.80 29.32
CA ALA A 98 11.99 -13.19 29.26
C ALA A 98 12.88 -13.57 30.46
N ILE A 99 13.87 -12.74 30.80
CA ILE A 99 14.75 -12.92 31.96
C ILE A 99 13.94 -12.91 33.25
N ALA A 100 12.96 -12.00 33.42
CA ALA A 100 12.10 -11.97 34.59
C ALA A 100 11.33 -13.29 34.77
N SER A 101 10.75 -13.82 33.68
CA SER A 101 10.05 -15.11 33.69
C SER A 101 10.99 -16.28 34.03
N SER A 102 12.22 -16.27 33.52
CA SER A 102 13.24 -17.29 33.82
C SER A 102 13.75 -17.19 35.26
N THR A 103 13.93 -15.97 35.77
CA THR A 103 14.32 -15.70 37.16
C THR A 103 13.27 -16.26 38.12
N GLU A 104 11.98 -16.03 37.85
CA GLU A 104 10.89 -16.58 38.67
C GLU A 104 10.88 -18.11 38.67
N ARG A 105 11.06 -18.75 37.50
CA ARG A 105 11.15 -20.22 37.39
C ARG A 105 12.35 -20.79 38.16
N THR A 106 13.51 -20.14 38.07
CA THR A 106 14.73 -20.58 38.76
C THR A 106 14.60 -20.38 40.26
N ASN A 107 14.04 -19.27 40.74
CA ASN A 107 13.77 -19.04 42.16
C ASN A 107 12.84 -20.11 42.75
N ARG A 108 11.76 -20.47 42.06
CA ARG A 108 10.88 -21.58 42.51
C ARG A 108 11.61 -22.92 42.62
N THR A 109 12.58 -23.15 41.73
CA THR A 109 13.40 -24.37 41.74
C THR A 109 14.41 -24.33 42.89
N LEU A 110 15.00 -23.17 43.15
CA LEU A 110 15.89 -22.91 44.27
C LEU A 110 15.17 -23.14 45.60
N ASP A 111 14.02 -22.49 45.81
CA ASP A 111 13.20 -22.64 47.03
C ASP A 111 12.87 -24.11 47.32
N LYS A 112 12.50 -24.86 46.28
CA LYS A 112 12.21 -26.29 46.40
C LYS A 112 13.45 -27.12 46.75
N ALA A 113 14.59 -26.85 46.10
CA ALA A 113 15.84 -27.55 46.38
C ALA A 113 16.34 -27.26 47.81
N THR A 114 16.21 -26.01 48.28
CA THR A 114 16.55 -25.60 49.65
C THR A 114 15.68 -26.30 50.68
N LEU A 115 14.36 -26.37 50.46
CA LEU A 115 13.45 -27.12 51.34
C LEU A 115 13.79 -28.62 51.40
N GLU A 116 14.03 -29.25 50.25
CA GLU A 116 14.41 -30.68 50.18
C GLU A 116 15.77 -30.95 50.86
N MET A 117 16.71 -30.01 50.77
CA MET A 117 18.02 -30.07 51.44
C MET A 117 17.88 -29.94 52.96
N GLU A 118 17.09 -28.96 53.43
CA GLU A 118 16.83 -28.76 54.86
C GLU A 118 16.14 -29.98 55.48
N GLU A 119 15.15 -30.55 54.80
CA GLU A 119 14.46 -31.77 55.23
C GLU A 119 15.43 -32.97 55.31
N ALA A 120 16.29 -33.16 54.29
CA ALA A 120 17.30 -34.22 54.29
C ALA A 120 18.35 -34.02 55.40
N THR A 121 18.72 -32.78 55.68
CA THR A 121 19.66 -32.41 56.75
C THR A 121 19.05 -32.69 58.13
N SER A 122 17.79 -32.30 58.36
CA SER A 122 17.08 -32.59 59.61
C SER A 122 16.99 -34.10 59.87
N LYS A 123 16.61 -34.88 58.85
CA LYS A 123 16.56 -36.35 58.93
C LYS A 123 17.93 -36.99 59.21
N LEU A 124 19.01 -36.40 58.69
CA LEU A 124 20.37 -36.90 58.93
C LEU A 124 20.82 -36.69 60.38
N VAL A 125 20.38 -35.60 61.02
CA VAL A 125 20.67 -35.28 62.43
C VAL A 125 19.91 -36.21 63.39
N GLU A 126 18.68 -36.59 63.04
CA GLU A 126 17.84 -37.49 63.87
C GLU A 126 18.32 -38.96 63.90
N ILE A 127 19.14 -39.38 62.92
CA ILE A 127 19.64 -40.76 62.82
C ILE A 127 20.83 -40.99 63.77
N GLY A 128 20.81 -42.10 64.51
CA GLY A 128 21.89 -42.51 65.43
C GLY A 128 23.14 -43.05 64.72
N THR A 129 24.29 -43.05 65.40
CA THR A 129 25.61 -43.42 64.80
C THR A 129 25.85 -44.94 64.70
N ALA A 130 24.79 -45.75 64.77
CA ALA A 130 24.89 -47.20 64.75
C ALA A 130 25.23 -47.74 63.34
N GLN A 131 25.92 -48.88 63.28
CA GLN A 131 26.41 -49.48 62.04
C GLN A 131 25.29 -49.93 61.08
N GLU A 132 24.08 -50.18 61.59
CA GLU A 132 22.87 -50.48 60.80
C GLU A 132 22.30 -49.25 60.05
N ASP A 133 22.57 -48.04 60.52
CA ASP A 133 22.04 -46.80 59.97
C ASP A 133 22.95 -46.15 58.90
N GLN A 134 24.17 -46.68 58.71
CA GLN A 134 25.19 -46.10 57.85
C GLN A 134 24.72 -45.99 56.38
N SER A 135 23.99 -46.98 55.85
CA SER A 135 23.43 -46.94 54.49
C SER A 135 22.34 -45.87 54.31
N ARG A 136 21.55 -45.57 55.35
CA ARG A 136 20.54 -44.50 55.34
C ARG A 136 21.21 -43.12 55.37
N ARG A 137 22.26 -42.96 56.18
CA ARG A 137 23.08 -41.74 56.21
C ARG A 137 23.69 -41.44 54.85
N ASP A 138 24.29 -42.44 54.20
CA ASP A 138 24.90 -42.28 52.87
C ASP A 138 23.90 -41.85 51.78
N ARG A 139 22.64 -42.27 51.88
CA ARG A 139 21.57 -41.86 50.94
C ARG A 139 21.13 -40.43 51.18
N LEU A 140 20.99 -40.03 52.44
CA LEU A 140 20.65 -38.66 52.82
C LEU A 140 21.79 -37.70 52.45
N GLN A 141 23.05 -38.08 52.71
CA GLN A 141 24.22 -37.30 52.30
C GLN A 141 24.25 -37.11 50.78
N ARG A 142 24.06 -38.18 50.00
CA ARG A 142 23.95 -38.08 48.53
C ARG A 142 22.77 -37.23 48.04
N THR A 143 21.74 -37.06 48.85
CA THR A 143 20.60 -36.19 48.54
C THR A 143 20.95 -34.74 48.84
N ILE A 144 21.59 -34.49 49.99
CA ILE A 144 22.13 -33.18 50.36
C ILE A 144 23.10 -32.71 49.28
N ASP A 145 24.13 -33.49 48.95
CA ASP A 145 25.14 -33.12 47.94
C ASP A 145 24.48 -32.77 46.58
N ARG A 146 23.49 -33.57 46.13
CA ARG A 146 22.75 -33.29 44.89
C ARG A 146 21.93 -32.01 44.94
N GLN A 147 21.31 -31.68 46.07
CA GLN A 147 20.55 -30.44 46.19
C GLN A 147 21.49 -29.25 46.34
N THR A 148 22.63 -29.39 47.02
CA THR A 148 23.70 -28.38 47.07
C THR A 148 24.18 -28.03 45.67
N ASP A 149 24.52 -29.02 44.83
CA ASP A 149 24.94 -28.78 43.45
C ASP A 149 23.85 -28.05 42.62
N ARG A 150 22.58 -28.38 42.86
CA ARG A 150 21.43 -27.73 42.20
C ARG A 150 21.25 -26.29 42.65
N ILE A 151 21.43 -26.02 43.95
CA ILE A 151 21.37 -24.69 44.54
C ILE A 151 22.49 -23.83 43.93
N GLU A 152 23.75 -24.32 43.96
CA GLU A 152 24.89 -23.59 43.39
C GLU A 152 24.70 -23.31 41.90
N GLY A 153 24.22 -24.30 41.13
CA GLY A 153 23.91 -24.13 39.71
C GLY A 153 22.76 -23.15 39.45
N ALA A 154 21.75 -23.10 40.31
CA ALA A 154 20.65 -22.15 40.21
C ALA A 154 21.08 -20.73 40.60
N GLU A 155 21.88 -20.57 41.65
CA GLU A 155 22.46 -19.29 42.08
C GLU A 155 23.37 -18.71 41.01
N THR A 156 24.21 -19.54 40.39
CA THR A 156 25.07 -19.12 39.27
C THR A 156 24.24 -18.59 38.10
N LYS A 157 23.19 -19.32 37.70
CA LYS A 157 22.28 -18.87 36.64
C LYS A 157 21.53 -17.58 37.01
N LEU A 158 21.13 -17.43 38.27
CA LEU A 158 20.49 -16.20 38.76
C LEU A 158 21.47 -15.01 38.68
N ALA A 159 22.73 -15.22 39.03
CA ALA A 159 23.78 -14.20 38.91
C ALA A 159 24.02 -13.81 37.44
N GLU A 160 24.12 -14.78 36.52
CA GLU A 160 24.25 -14.54 35.08
C GLU A 160 23.07 -13.73 34.53
N MET A 161 21.84 -14.13 34.85
CA MET A 161 20.61 -13.42 34.45
C MET A 161 20.54 -12.00 35.02
N ALA A 162 21.01 -11.79 36.25
CA ALA A 162 21.05 -10.47 36.88
C ALA A 162 22.04 -9.54 36.14
N ILE A 163 23.22 -10.05 35.78
CA ILE A 163 24.22 -9.31 34.99
C ILE A 163 23.66 -8.97 33.61
N GLU A 164 23.04 -9.93 32.92
CA GLU A 164 22.42 -9.71 31.61
C GLU A 164 21.33 -8.63 31.69
N LYS A 165 20.46 -8.69 32.70
CA LYS A 165 19.42 -7.69 32.93
C LYS A 165 20.00 -6.29 33.18
N ILE A 166 21.09 -6.18 33.95
CA ILE A 166 21.79 -4.90 34.18
C ILE A 166 22.35 -4.36 32.86
N GLY A 167 22.90 -5.21 32.00
CA GLY A 167 23.40 -4.84 30.68
C GLY A 167 22.32 -4.33 29.71
N LEU A 168 21.07 -4.78 29.86
CA LEU A 168 19.93 -4.35 29.03
C LEU A 168 19.33 -3.01 29.48
N ALA A 169 19.44 -2.63 30.75
CA ALA A 169 18.91 -1.36 31.27
C ALA A 169 19.39 -0.10 30.52
N PRO A 170 20.70 0.09 30.26
CA PRO A 170 21.17 1.26 29.50
C PRO A 170 20.69 1.25 28.05
N ILE A 171 20.49 0.06 27.45
CA ILE A 171 19.96 -0.07 26.08
C ILE A 171 18.51 0.43 26.04
N VAL A 172 17.67 0.01 26.99
CA VAL A 172 16.29 0.48 27.10
C VAL A 172 16.22 1.99 27.32
N GLU A 173 17.07 2.52 28.21
CA GLU A 173 17.12 3.96 28.49
C GLU A 173 17.55 4.76 27.24
N GLN A 174 18.62 4.33 26.57
CA GLN A 174 19.12 4.99 25.37
C GLN A 174 18.12 4.92 24.21
N ALA A 175 17.51 3.75 23.98
CA ALA A 175 16.48 3.57 22.96
C ALA A 175 15.25 4.46 23.25
N THR A 176 14.87 4.61 24.52
CA THR A 176 13.77 5.50 24.92
C THR A 176 14.10 6.96 24.63
N LYS A 177 15.29 7.43 25.01
CA LYS A 177 15.77 8.79 24.74
C LYS A 177 15.86 9.07 23.25
N ASN A 178 16.42 8.15 22.47
CA ASN A 178 16.54 8.26 21.02
C ASN A 178 15.16 8.34 20.37
N ARG A 179 14.24 7.47 20.77
CA ARG A 179 12.85 7.48 20.27
C ARG A 179 12.17 8.81 20.55
N GLU A 180 12.26 9.30 21.78
CA GLU A 180 11.64 10.58 22.18
C GLU A 180 12.24 11.76 21.39
N PHE A 181 13.56 11.81 21.27
CA PHE A 181 14.27 12.81 20.49
C PHE A 181 13.77 12.84 19.04
N TRP A 182 13.81 11.71 18.34
CA TRP A 182 13.42 11.64 16.94
C TRP A 182 11.92 11.89 16.73
N SER A 183 11.07 11.41 17.65
CA SER A 183 9.64 11.76 17.68
C SER A 183 9.43 13.28 17.76
N ASN A 184 10.16 13.96 18.64
CA ASN A 184 10.05 15.42 18.80
C ASN A 184 10.59 16.18 17.58
N VAL A 185 11.68 15.70 16.96
CA VAL A 185 12.21 16.25 15.70
C VAL A 185 11.19 16.13 14.57
N ALA A 186 10.61 14.94 14.37
CA ALA A 186 9.58 14.71 13.36
C ALA A 186 8.36 15.62 13.58
N PHE A 187 7.89 15.70 14.84
CA PHE A 187 6.76 16.54 15.21
C PHE A 187 7.03 18.04 15.02
N GLY A 188 8.22 18.50 15.39
CA GLY A 188 8.63 19.90 15.17
C GLY A 188 8.68 20.26 13.69
N ALA A 189 9.22 19.39 12.84
CA ALA A 189 9.25 19.59 11.40
C ALA A 189 7.83 19.58 10.78
N LEU A 190 6.94 18.72 11.27
CA LEU A 190 5.52 18.72 10.90
C LEU A 190 4.85 20.06 11.24
N ILE A 191 5.01 20.55 12.47
CA ILE A 191 4.44 21.84 12.88
C ILE A 191 4.96 22.96 12.00
N ALA A 192 6.25 22.97 11.66
CA ALA A 192 6.84 23.96 10.78
C ALA A 192 6.19 23.95 9.38
N ILE A 193 5.97 22.77 8.79
CA ILE A 193 5.28 22.64 7.50
C ILE A 193 3.84 23.15 7.59
N LEU A 194 3.09 22.74 8.63
CA LEU A 194 1.70 23.17 8.80
C LEU A 194 1.59 24.69 9.02
N ALA A 195 2.51 25.29 9.78
CA ALA A 195 2.59 26.72 9.97
C ALA A 195 2.86 27.46 8.64
N PHE A 196 3.79 26.96 7.82
CA PHE A 196 4.01 27.49 6.48
C PHE A 196 2.81 27.33 5.56
N MET A 197 2.13 26.18 5.59
CA MET A 197 0.91 25.97 4.81
C MET A 197 -0.19 26.95 5.21
N LEU A 198 -0.38 27.20 6.50
CA LEU A 198 -1.39 28.12 7.00
C LEU A 198 -1.08 29.57 6.64
N LEU A 199 0.20 29.96 6.70
CA LEU A 199 0.67 31.25 6.18
C LEU A 199 0.41 31.37 4.67
N ASP A 200 0.64 30.30 3.92
CA ASP A 200 0.46 30.27 2.46
C ASP A 200 -1.01 30.34 2.05
N LEU A 201 -1.92 29.77 2.85
CA LEU A 201 -3.36 29.86 2.64
C LEU A 201 -3.82 31.33 2.61
N ILE A 202 -3.29 32.15 3.51
CA ILE A 202 -3.60 33.59 3.64
C ILE A 202 -2.89 34.39 2.53
N LEU A 203 -1.63 34.07 2.24
CA LEU A 203 -0.84 34.82 1.24
C LEU A 203 -1.21 34.51 -0.21
N MET A 204 -1.95 33.44 -0.47
CA MET A 204 -2.23 32.94 -1.81
C MET A 204 -2.74 33.99 -2.81
N PRO A 205 -3.73 34.84 -2.48
CA PRO A 205 -4.23 35.85 -3.42
C PRO A 205 -3.14 36.85 -3.83
N SER A 206 -2.26 37.22 -2.90
CA SER A 206 -1.16 38.16 -3.15
C SER A 206 -0.08 37.53 -4.03
N MET A 207 0.24 36.25 -3.78
CA MET A 207 1.20 35.49 -4.56
C MET A 207 0.70 35.25 -5.97
N LEU A 208 -0.60 34.97 -6.14
CA LEU A 208 -1.23 34.82 -7.45
C LEU A 208 -1.14 36.12 -8.27
N LYS A 209 -1.43 37.27 -7.66
CA LYS A 209 -1.30 38.58 -8.33
C LYS A 209 0.13 38.81 -8.83
N ARG A 210 1.15 38.50 -8.00
CA ARG A 210 2.56 38.59 -8.40
C ARG A 210 2.89 37.63 -9.54
N ALA A 211 2.45 36.38 -9.44
CA ALA A 211 2.71 35.35 -10.45
C ALA A 211 2.04 35.66 -11.79
N ARG A 212 0.86 36.29 -11.80
CA ARG A 212 0.20 36.78 -13.03
C ARG A 212 0.96 37.92 -13.66
N LYS A 213 1.40 38.92 -12.88
CA LYS A 213 2.22 40.02 -13.39
C LYS A 213 3.52 39.53 -14.03
N ILE A 214 4.15 38.52 -13.44
CA ILE A 214 5.35 37.88 -14.01
C ILE A 214 5.02 37.15 -15.31
N LEU A 215 3.87 36.47 -15.39
CA LEU A 215 3.40 35.83 -16.63
C LEU A 215 3.16 36.86 -17.75
N GLU A 216 2.53 37.98 -17.41
CA GLU A 216 2.23 39.05 -18.37
C GLU A 216 3.52 39.68 -18.90
N ALA A 217 4.52 39.86 -18.04
CA ALA A 217 5.82 40.40 -18.41
C ALA A 217 6.70 39.41 -19.19
N ASN A 218 6.66 38.13 -18.80
CA ASN A 218 7.41 37.04 -19.43
C ASN A 218 6.46 35.85 -19.63
N PRO A 219 5.74 35.82 -20.77
CA PRO A 219 4.84 34.71 -21.10
C PRO A 219 5.59 33.39 -21.05
N ASP A 220 4.95 32.34 -20.54
CA ASP A 220 5.51 31.01 -20.60
C ASP A 220 5.76 30.64 -22.08
N GLY A 221 6.90 29.98 -22.35
CA GLY A 221 7.19 29.50 -23.70
C GLY A 221 6.02 28.65 -24.22
N LYS A 222 5.75 28.69 -25.52
CA LYS A 222 4.74 27.81 -26.12
C LYS A 222 5.18 26.38 -25.81
N VAL A 223 4.41 25.70 -24.96
CA VAL A 223 4.57 24.27 -24.75
C VAL A 223 4.24 23.64 -26.10
N GLU A 224 5.24 23.12 -26.80
CA GLU A 224 5.02 22.25 -27.95
C GLU A 224 4.29 21.02 -27.44
N ARG A 225 2.95 21.07 -27.52
CA ARG A 225 2.14 19.89 -27.28
C ARG A 225 2.31 19.01 -28.48
N GLU A 226 2.86 17.83 -28.27
CA GLU A 226 2.69 16.75 -29.22
C GLU A 226 1.18 16.54 -29.40
N ILE A 227 0.69 16.78 -30.61
CA ILE A 227 -0.71 16.53 -30.94
C ILE A 227 -0.83 15.02 -31.04
N LEU A 228 -1.18 14.38 -29.92
CA LEU A 228 -1.51 12.97 -29.91
C LEU A 228 -2.79 12.78 -30.74
N PRO A 229 -2.82 11.79 -31.65
CA PRO A 229 -4.05 11.41 -32.34
C PRO A 229 -5.15 11.12 -31.33
N ASP A 230 -6.36 11.61 -31.60
CA ASP A 230 -7.53 11.27 -30.76
C ASP A 230 -7.85 9.80 -30.95
N ASP A 231 -7.93 9.03 -29.86
CA ASP A 231 -8.26 7.61 -29.86
C ASP A 231 -9.66 7.33 -30.44
N ALA A 232 -10.50 8.36 -30.57
CA ALA A 232 -11.73 8.32 -31.37
C ALA A 232 -11.49 7.88 -32.84
N GLN A 233 -10.26 7.96 -33.36
CA GLN A 233 -9.91 7.48 -34.70
C GLN A 233 -10.13 5.98 -34.90
N PHE A 234 -10.11 5.17 -33.82
CA PHE A 234 -10.33 3.72 -33.89
C PHE A 234 -11.81 3.33 -33.95
N VAL A 235 -12.72 4.28 -33.76
CA VAL A 235 -14.16 4.05 -33.68
C VAL A 235 -14.77 3.88 -35.07
N GLY A 236 -15.40 2.72 -35.29
CA GLY A 236 -16.11 2.39 -36.53
C GLY A 236 -17.50 3.04 -36.66
N LYS A 237 -18.23 2.62 -37.69
CA LYS A 237 -19.64 3.01 -37.93
C LYS A 237 -20.58 1.85 -37.64
N GLY A 238 -21.88 2.14 -37.51
CA GLY A 238 -22.91 1.12 -37.29
C GLY A 238 -22.85 0.50 -35.89
N TRP A 239 -23.26 -0.77 -35.77
CA TRP A 239 -23.32 -1.49 -34.48
C TRP A 239 -21.92 -1.73 -33.89
N ALA A 240 -20.91 -2.04 -34.73
CA ALA A 240 -19.52 -2.19 -34.30
C ALA A 240 -18.98 -0.88 -33.71
N GLY A 241 -19.33 0.26 -34.31
CA GLY A 241 -18.99 1.59 -33.78
C GLY A 241 -19.63 1.90 -32.42
N VAL A 242 -20.80 1.34 -32.10
CA VAL A 242 -21.40 1.49 -30.76
C VAL A 242 -20.56 0.74 -29.73
N ILE A 243 -20.12 -0.48 -30.05
CA ILE A 243 -19.22 -1.27 -29.20
C ILE A 243 -17.90 -0.54 -28.99
N ASP A 244 -17.29 -0.04 -30.06
CA ASP A 244 -16.02 0.70 -29.97
C ASP A 244 -16.15 1.93 -29.05
N ARG A 245 -17.27 2.66 -29.12
CA ARG A 245 -17.53 3.80 -28.22
C ARG A 245 -17.69 3.37 -26.78
N ILE A 246 -18.30 2.21 -26.52
CA ILE A 246 -18.39 1.65 -25.17
C ILE A 246 -16.99 1.34 -24.66
N SER A 247 -16.17 0.65 -25.45
CA SER A 247 -14.78 0.32 -25.08
C SER A 247 -13.94 1.58 -24.83
N LEU A 248 -14.05 2.59 -25.70
CA LEU A 248 -13.40 3.90 -25.54
C LEU A 248 -13.82 4.58 -24.23
N PHE A 249 -15.14 4.67 -24.00
CA PHE A 249 -15.69 5.27 -22.78
C PHE A 249 -15.23 4.53 -21.53
N THR A 250 -15.27 3.20 -21.53
CA THR A 250 -14.86 2.40 -20.36
C THR A 250 -13.37 2.53 -20.08
N GLY A 251 -12.53 2.65 -21.12
CA GLY A 251 -11.10 2.92 -20.99
C GLY A 251 -10.82 4.29 -20.38
N GLU A 252 -11.44 5.35 -20.89
CA GLU A 252 -11.36 6.70 -20.31
C GLU A 252 -11.81 6.72 -18.85
N PHE A 253 -12.93 6.04 -18.56
CA PHE A 253 -13.50 5.95 -17.23
C PHE A 253 -12.52 5.31 -16.22
N VAL A 254 -11.93 4.15 -16.54
CA VAL A 254 -11.01 3.47 -15.61
C VAL A 254 -9.61 4.09 -15.59
N ALA A 255 -9.19 4.81 -16.63
CA ALA A 255 -7.92 5.55 -16.62
C ALA A 255 -7.85 6.57 -15.47
N LEU A 256 -9.01 7.13 -15.09
CA LEU A 256 -9.12 8.09 -13.99
C LEU A 256 -9.01 7.45 -12.61
N TRP A 257 -9.12 6.12 -12.48
CA TRP A 257 -8.85 5.43 -11.22
C TRP A 257 -7.40 5.60 -10.78
N SER A 258 -6.45 5.67 -11.73
CA SER A 258 -5.04 5.96 -11.43
C SER A 258 -4.86 7.27 -10.65
N VAL A 259 -5.73 8.26 -10.86
CA VAL A 259 -5.70 9.53 -10.11
C VAL A 259 -6.15 9.32 -8.66
N ILE A 260 -7.14 8.47 -8.42
CA ILE A 260 -7.56 8.08 -7.06
C ILE A 260 -6.36 7.48 -6.31
N ALA A 261 -5.59 6.60 -6.95
CA ALA A 261 -4.41 5.99 -6.35
C ALA A 261 -3.37 7.01 -5.91
N VAL A 262 -3.12 8.06 -6.69
CA VAL A 262 -2.21 9.13 -6.30
C VAL A 262 -2.66 9.78 -4.99
N PHE A 263 -3.95 10.11 -4.85
CA PHE A 263 -4.49 10.70 -3.62
C PHE A 263 -4.41 9.75 -2.43
N VAL A 264 -4.80 8.49 -2.62
CA VAL A 264 -4.81 7.47 -1.55
C VAL A 264 -3.41 7.17 -1.06
N TYR A 265 -2.43 6.98 -1.95
CA TYR A 265 -1.04 6.72 -1.54
C TYR A 265 -0.39 7.94 -0.91
N TYR A 266 -0.70 9.14 -1.39
CA TYR A 266 -0.23 10.37 -0.76
C TYR A 266 -0.77 10.50 0.67
N TYR A 267 -2.07 10.24 0.86
CA TYR A 267 -2.69 10.16 2.18
C TYR A 267 -2.01 9.09 3.04
N GLU A 268 -1.80 7.87 2.54
CA GLU A 268 -1.14 6.80 3.30
C GLU A 268 0.28 7.17 3.74
N VAL A 269 1.07 7.80 2.86
CA VAL A 269 2.42 8.29 3.20
C VAL A 269 2.32 9.32 4.33
N ILE A 270 1.40 10.27 4.27
CA ILE A 270 1.21 11.25 5.34
C ILE A 270 0.81 10.53 6.63
N VAL A 271 -0.25 9.75 6.65
CA VAL A 271 -0.73 9.13 7.89
C VAL A 271 0.30 8.16 8.49
N ARG A 272 1.02 7.42 7.65
CA ARG A 272 2.07 6.51 8.08
C ARG A 272 3.29 7.22 8.67
N TYR A 273 3.83 8.23 7.99
CA TYR A 273 5.11 8.83 8.39
C TYR A 273 4.95 10.05 9.30
N VAL A 274 3.84 10.77 9.19
CA VAL A 274 3.54 11.97 10.00
C VAL A 274 2.78 11.61 11.26
N PHE A 275 1.78 10.74 11.15
CA PHE A 275 0.91 10.37 12.27
C PHE A 275 1.25 9.01 12.89
N ASN A 276 2.26 8.31 12.35
CA ASN A 276 2.68 6.98 12.78
C ASN A 276 1.49 6.00 12.89
N SER A 277 0.53 6.12 11.97
CA SER A 277 -0.77 5.45 12.01
C SER A 277 -1.12 4.87 10.62
N PRO A 278 -0.40 3.86 10.12
CA PRO A 278 -0.66 3.28 8.80
C PRO A 278 -2.12 2.82 8.67
N THR A 279 -2.71 2.95 7.49
CA THR A 279 -4.09 2.50 7.29
C THR A 279 -4.15 1.03 6.87
N ASN A 280 -5.22 0.35 7.29
CA ASN A 280 -5.48 -1.05 6.94
C ASN A 280 -6.08 -1.21 5.53
N TRP A 281 -6.62 -0.14 4.93
CA TRP A 281 -7.40 -0.21 3.69
C TRP A 281 -6.67 0.31 2.45
N ALA A 282 -5.72 1.24 2.57
CA ALA A 282 -5.18 1.95 1.40
C ALA A 282 -4.49 1.01 0.41
N HIS A 283 -3.63 0.11 0.90
CA HIS A 283 -2.90 -0.80 0.01
C HIS A 283 -3.83 -1.81 -0.67
N GLU A 284 -4.70 -2.47 0.10
CA GLU A 284 -5.64 -3.47 -0.44
C GLU A 284 -6.64 -2.83 -1.40
N GLY A 285 -7.23 -1.67 -1.05
CA GLY A 285 -8.15 -0.95 -1.91
C GLY A 285 -7.51 -0.60 -3.25
N MET A 286 -6.28 -0.08 -3.25
CA MET A 286 -5.60 0.25 -4.51
C MET A 286 -5.23 -1.01 -5.31
N PHE A 287 -4.80 -2.08 -4.65
CA PHE A 287 -4.52 -3.36 -5.30
C PHE A 287 -5.76 -3.91 -6.02
N LEU A 288 -6.92 -3.97 -5.35
CA LEU A 288 -8.17 -4.45 -5.93
C LEU A 288 -8.65 -3.53 -7.06
N MET A 289 -8.57 -2.21 -6.87
CA MET A 289 -8.90 -1.21 -7.88
C MET A 289 -8.07 -1.39 -9.17
N PHE A 290 -6.75 -1.58 -9.06
CA PHE A 290 -5.91 -1.80 -10.23
C PHE A 290 -6.19 -3.13 -10.94
N GLY A 291 -6.52 -4.19 -10.19
CA GLY A 291 -6.97 -5.46 -10.78
C GLY A 291 -8.24 -5.30 -11.60
N MET A 292 -9.23 -4.58 -11.06
CA MET A 292 -10.46 -4.24 -11.76
C MET A 292 -10.20 -3.33 -12.98
N GLN A 293 -9.30 -2.35 -12.85
CA GLN A 293 -8.90 -1.44 -13.93
C GLN A 293 -8.33 -2.21 -15.12
N TYR A 294 -7.43 -3.16 -14.84
CA TYR A 294 -6.81 -4.00 -15.88
C TYR A 294 -7.84 -4.77 -16.70
N LEU A 295 -8.84 -5.37 -16.03
CA LEU A 295 -9.88 -6.17 -16.67
C LEU A 295 -10.77 -5.33 -17.60
N ILE A 296 -11.18 -4.14 -17.15
CA ILE A 296 -12.04 -3.24 -17.94
C ILE A 296 -11.24 -2.61 -19.10
N ALA A 297 -10.00 -2.18 -18.83
CA ALA A 297 -9.12 -1.56 -19.82
C ALA A 297 -8.72 -2.52 -20.95
N GLY A 298 -8.88 -3.84 -20.79
CA GLY A 298 -8.64 -4.81 -21.85
C GLY A 298 -9.42 -4.50 -23.13
N SER A 299 -10.72 -4.19 -23.03
CA SER A 299 -11.53 -3.85 -24.22
C SER A 299 -10.99 -2.62 -24.97
N TYR A 300 -10.60 -1.58 -24.23
CA TYR A 300 -9.95 -0.40 -24.77
C TYR A 300 -8.63 -0.74 -25.47
N ALA A 301 -7.75 -1.50 -24.80
CA ALA A 301 -6.46 -1.89 -25.36
C ALA A 301 -6.59 -2.79 -26.60
N LEU A 302 -7.71 -3.51 -26.74
CA LEU A 302 -8.01 -4.26 -27.95
C LEU A 302 -8.45 -3.34 -29.09
N LEU A 303 -9.29 -2.33 -28.80
CA LEU A 303 -9.72 -1.30 -29.76
C LEU A 303 -8.53 -0.49 -30.30
N SER A 304 -7.62 -0.05 -29.43
CA SER A 304 -6.47 0.79 -29.76
C SER A 304 -5.23 -0.01 -30.19
N GLU A 305 -5.38 -1.32 -30.41
CA GLU A 305 -4.29 -2.24 -30.78
C GLU A 305 -3.06 -2.18 -29.84
N SER A 306 -3.28 -1.83 -28.58
CA SER A 306 -2.24 -1.61 -27.56
C SER A 306 -1.91 -2.87 -26.75
N HIS A 307 -2.58 -3.99 -27.02
CA HIS A 307 -2.15 -5.28 -26.49
C HIS A 307 -0.76 -5.62 -27.02
N VAL A 308 0.09 -6.12 -26.13
CA VAL A 308 1.42 -6.61 -26.51
C VAL A 308 1.23 -7.82 -27.43
N ARG A 309 1.62 -7.66 -28.70
CA ARG A 309 1.62 -8.71 -29.72
C ARG A 309 3.06 -9.01 -30.16
N VAL A 310 3.33 -10.25 -30.55
CA VAL A 310 4.64 -10.67 -31.07
C VAL A 310 4.53 -10.75 -32.59
N ASP A 311 4.94 -9.68 -33.28
CA ASP A 311 4.63 -9.47 -34.70
C ASP A 311 5.75 -9.82 -35.68
N ILE A 312 6.50 -10.91 -35.46
CA ILE A 312 7.65 -11.26 -36.31
C ILE A 312 7.23 -11.55 -37.76
N PHE A 313 6.15 -12.33 -37.96
CA PHE A 313 5.66 -12.70 -39.28
C PHE A 313 4.44 -11.86 -39.71
N TYR A 314 3.59 -11.48 -38.75
CA TYR A 314 2.37 -10.71 -38.96
C TYR A 314 2.64 -9.33 -39.57
N ALA A 315 3.74 -8.66 -39.19
CA ALA A 315 4.08 -7.34 -39.69
C ALA A 315 4.20 -7.27 -41.23
N ASN A 316 4.67 -8.35 -41.86
CA ASN A 316 4.92 -8.43 -43.30
C ASN A 316 3.69 -8.84 -44.13
N PHE A 317 2.56 -9.14 -43.49
CA PHE A 317 1.35 -9.56 -44.20
C PHE A 317 0.63 -8.36 -44.83
N SER A 318 0.03 -8.59 -46.01
CA SER A 318 -0.89 -7.63 -46.62
C SER A 318 -2.09 -7.36 -45.69
N PRO A 319 -2.80 -6.22 -45.81
CA PRO A 319 -3.97 -5.93 -44.97
C PRO A 319 -5.01 -7.07 -44.91
N ARG A 320 -5.22 -7.77 -46.04
CA ARG A 320 -6.09 -8.95 -46.07
C ARG A 320 -5.49 -10.18 -45.41
N GLY A 321 -4.18 -10.38 -45.54
CA GLY A 321 -3.48 -11.47 -44.85
C GLY A 321 -3.51 -11.29 -43.32
N LYS A 322 -3.42 -10.05 -42.85
CA LYS A 322 -3.64 -9.70 -41.44
C LYS A 322 -5.05 -10.03 -41.00
N ALA A 323 -6.06 -9.52 -41.70
CA ALA A 323 -7.48 -9.78 -41.40
C ALA A 323 -7.85 -11.28 -41.37
N ILE A 324 -7.32 -12.09 -42.31
CA ILE A 324 -7.54 -13.54 -42.30
C ILE A 324 -6.90 -14.18 -41.07
N THR A 325 -5.68 -13.76 -40.73
CA THR A 325 -4.96 -14.28 -39.55
C THR A 325 -5.67 -13.90 -38.26
N ASP A 326 -6.13 -12.66 -38.15
CA ASP A 326 -6.90 -12.16 -37.01
C ASP A 326 -8.23 -12.91 -36.89
N LEU A 327 -8.92 -13.15 -38.01
CA LEU A 327 -10.14 -13.96 -38.03
C LEU A 327 -9.88 -15.41 -37.56
N LEU A 328 -8.79 -16.04 -37.99
CA LEU A 328 -8.44 -17.40 -37.54
C LEU A 328 -8.09 -17.44 -36.05
N THR A 329 -7.30 -16.48 -35.57
CA THR A 329 -6.89 -16.40 -34.15
C THR A 329 -8.04 -15.95 -33.24
N SER A 330 -9.06 -15.26 -33.78
CA SER A 330 -10.25 -14.82 -33.03
C SER A 330 -11.00 -15.98 -32.37
N VAL A 331 -10.94 -17.19 -32.94
CA VAL A 331 -11.56 -18.39 -32.34
C VAL A 331 -10.97 -18.67 -30.96
N PHE A 332 -9.65 -18.64 -30.82
CA PHE A 332 -8.97 -18.85 -29.55
C PHE A 332 -9.24 -17.68 -28.58
N PHE A 333 -9.30 -16.46 -29.11
CA PHE A 333 -9.69 -15.29 -28.32
C PHE A 333 -11.10 -15.43 -27.73
N PHE A 334 -12.09 -15.88 -28.50
CA PHE A 334 -13.45 -16.07 -27.98
C PHE A 334 -13.57 -17.25 -27.02
N ILE A 335 -12.79 -18.32 -27.19
CA ILE A 335 -12.71 -19.40 -26.20
C ILE A 335 -12.18 -18.83 -24.88
N PHE A 336 -11.11 -18.03 -24.92
CA PHE A 336 -10.56 -17.36 -23.75
C PHE A 336 -11.59 -16.41 -23.11
N ALA A 337 -12.15 -15.48 -23.88
CA ALA A 337 -13.10 -14.49 -23.37
C ALA A 337 -14.38 -15.15 -22.82
N GLY A 338 -14.90 -16.18 -23.51
CA GLY A 338 -16.04 -16.97 -23.05
C GLY A 338 -15.75 -17.72 -21.75
N THR A 339 -14.57 -18.33 -21.62
CA THR A 339 -14.14 -19.02 -20.39
C THR A 339 -13.97 -18.02 -19.24
N LEU A 340 -13.42 -16.83 -19.52
CA LEU A 340 -13.26 -15.77 -18.53
C LEU A 340 -14.61 -15.29 -17.99
N ILE A 341 -15.61 -15.11 -18.86
CA ILE A 341 -16.98 -14.75 -18.47
C ILE A 341 -17.60 -15.87 -17.64
N TRP A 342 -17.53 -17.12 -18.11
CA TRP A 342 -18.18 -18.27 -17.47
C TRP A 342 -17.60 -18.56 -16.09
N THR A 343 -16.28 -18.71 -15.99
CA THR A 343 -15.59 -18.99 -14.72
C THR A 343 -15.63 -17.79 -13.77
N GLY A 344 -15.53 -16.57 -14.31
CA GLY A 344 -15.71 -15.34 -13.55
C GLY A 344 -17.10 -15.25 -12.92
N TRP A 345 -18.15 -15.68 -13.63
CA TRP A 345 -19.52 -15.69 -13.11
C TRP A 345 -19.67 -16.67 -11.95
N ILE A 346 -19.14 -17.89 -12.09
CA ILE A 346 -19.14 -18.89 -11.01
C ILE A 346 -18.43 -18.31 -9.78
N PHE A 347 -17.22 -17.77 -9.94
CA PHE A 347 -16.49 -17.17 -8.82
C PHE A 347 -17.21 -15.99 -8.18
N ALA A 348 -17.87 -15.14 -8.96
CA ALA A 348 -18.64 -14.04 -8.41
C ALA A 348 -19.84 -14.53 -7.60
N MET A 349 -20.59 -15.52 -8.10
CA MET A 349 -21.77 -16.05 -7.41
C MET A 349 -21.38 -16.85 -6.17
N ASP A 350 -20.29 -17.62 -6.21
CA ASP A 350 -19.75 -18.31 -5.03
C ASP A 350 -19.36 -17.31 -3.94
N SER A 351 -18.73 -16.19 -4.32
CA SER A 351 -18.35 -15.11 -3.41
C SER A 351 -19.55 -14.47 -2.71
N VAL A 352 -20.63 -14.23 -3.46
CA VAL A 352 -21.90 -13.74 -2.90
C VAL A 352 -22.51 -14.77 -1.96
N GLY A 353 -22.59 -16.04 -2.37
CA GLY A 353 -23.20 -17.11 -1.58
C GLY A 353 -22.48 -17.39 -0.26
N GLN A 354 -21.15 -17.21 -0.24
CA GLN A 354 -20.31 -17.43 0.95
C GLN A 354 -20.12 -16.16 1.80
N GLY A 355 -20.55 -14.99 1.32
CA GLY A 355 -20.29 -13.72 2.01
C GLY A 355 -18.79 -13.42 2.11
N GLU A 356 -18.03 -13.73 1.06
CA GLU A 356 -16.57 -13.68 1.06
C GLU A 356 -16.04 -12.25 1.23
N VAL A 357 -15.12 -12.10 2.18
CA VAL A 357 -14.44 -10.87 2.53
C VAL A 357 -12.93 -11.06 2.48
N SER A 358 -12.18 -9.97 2.36
CA SER A 358 -10.73 -10.03 2.38
C SER A 358 -10.18 -10.55 3.70
N PHE A 359 -9.00 -11.18 3.63
CA PHE A 359 -8.28 -11.73 4.80
C PHE A 359 -7.57 -10.65 5.63
N THR A 360 -7.58 -9.40 5.16
CA THR A 360 -6.99 -8.29 5.90
C THR A 360 -7.96 -7.78 6.97
N GLU A 361 -7.45 -6.95 7.87
CA GLU A 361 -8.27 -6.27 8.88
C GLU A 361 -9.34 -5.33 8.27
N TRP A 362 -9.21 -4.95 6.99
CA TRP A 362 -10.21 -4.12 6.32
C TRP A 362 -11.46 -4.93 5.98
N GLY A 363 -11.32 -6.19 5.59
CA GLY A 363 -12.43 -7.12 5.38
C GLY A 363 -13.38 -6.69 4.25
N ILE A 364 -12.87 -6.11 3.16
CA ILE A 364 -13.71 -5.68 2.04
C ILE A 364 -14.33 -6.87 1.31
N GLN A 365 -15.58 -6.72 0.85
CA GLN A 365 -16.26 -7.77 0.09
C GLN A 365 -15.61 -8.00 -1.29
N TYR A 366 -15.37 -9.26 -1.67
CA TYR A 366 -14.73 -9.59 -2.95
C TYR A 366 -15.70 -9.75 -4.12
N TRP A 367 -16.98 -9.99 -3.86
CA TRP A 367 -17.95 -10.22 -4.94
C TRP A 367 -17.99 -9.10 -6.00
N PRO A 368 -17.85 -7.79 -5.67
CA PRO A 368 -17.86 -6.76 -6.71
C PRO A 368 -16.62 -6.83 -7.61
N VAL A 369 -15.45 -7.15 -7.04
CA VAL A 369 -14.21 -7.35 -7.79
C VAL A 369 -14.35 -8.53 -8.76
N LYS A 370 -14.92 -9.64 -8.28
CA LYS A 370 -15.13 -10.84 -9.09
C LYS A 370 -16.19 -10.61 -10.18
N LEU A 371 -17.21 -9.79 -9.93
CA LEU A 371 -18.13 -9.35 -11.00
C LEU A 371 -17.45 -8.50 -12.07
N VAL A 372 -16.42 -7.72 -11.72
CA VAL A 372 -15.65 -6.98 -12.72
C VAL A 372 -14.87 -7.90 -13.66
N ILE A 373 -14.51 -9.12 -13.24
CA ILE A 373 -13.96 -10.15 -14.15
C ILE A 373 -14.98 -10.47 -15.25
N VAL A 374 -16.24 -10.68 -14.88
CA VAL A 374 -17.33 -10.93 -15.83
C VAL A 374 -17.54 -9.72 -16.73
N LEU A 375 -17.62 -8.52 -16.15
CA LEU A 375 -17.81 -7.28 -16.91
C LEU A 375 -16.69 -7.05 -17.92
N GLY A 376 -15.43 -7.17 -17.49
CA GLY A 376 -14.26 -7.04 -18.37
C GLY A 376 -14.24 -8.11 -19.46
N GLY A 377 -14.60 -9.36 -19.12
CA GLY A 377 -14.76 -10.44 -20.09
C GLY A 377 -15.84 -10.16 -21.13
N VAL A 378 -17.01 -9.64 -20.71
CA VAL A 378 -18.10 -9.24 -21.63
C VAL A 378 -17.64 -8.10 -22.53
N LEU A 379 -16.97 -7.08 -22.00
CA LEU A 379 -16.45 -5.97 -22.80
C LEU A 379 -15.41 -6.44 -23.83
N LEU A 380 -14.49 -7.32 -23.44
CA LEU A 380 -13.53 -7.95 -24.34
C LEU A 380 -14.23 -8.77 -25.43
N PHE A 381 -15.22 -9.58 -25.06
CA PHE A 381 -15.98 -10.40 -26.00
C PHE A 381 -16.71 -9.52 -27.03
N LEU A 382 -17.38 -8.47 -26.58
CA LEU A 382 -18.05 -7.50 -27.46
C LEU A 382 -17.05 -6.80 -28.38
N GLN A 383 -15.92 -6.32 -27.85
CA GLN A 383 -14.90 -5.68 -28.67
C GLN A 383 -14.31 -6.66 -29.71
N GLY A 384 -14.11 -7.93 -29.35
CA GLY A 384 -13.72 -8.96 -30.31
C GLY A 384 -14.71 -9.16 -31.45
N LEU A 385 -16.02 -9.09 -31.16
CA LEU A 385 -17.05 -9.12 -32.22
C LEU A 385 -16.94 -7.92 -33.15
N SER A 386 -16.68 -6.73 -32.60
CA SER A 386 -16.43 -5.52 -33.39
C SER A 386 -15.22 -5.72 -34.33
N GLN A 387 -14.09 -6.22 -33.80
CA GLN A 387 -12.87 -6.49 -34.57
C GLN A 387 -13.13 -7.48 -35.72
N VAL A 388 -13.74 -8.63 -35.42
CA VAL A 388 -14.06 -9.67 -36.40
C VAL A 388 -14.99 -9.15 -37.49
N SER A 389 -15.96 -8.31 -37.14
CA SER A 389 -16.84 -7.70 -38.15
C SER A 389 -16.08 -6.78 -39.12
N LYS A 390 -15.08 -6.04 -38.62
CA LYS A 390 -14.22 -5.16 -39.42
C LYS A 390 -13.29 -5.99 -40.31
N ASP A 391 -12.73 -7.08 -39.79
CA ASP A 391 -11.86 -7.99 -40.55
C ASP A 391 -12.62 -8.68 -41.68
N ILE A 392 -13.84 -9.17 -41.41
CA ILE A 392 -14.72 -9.76 -42.43
C ILE A 392 -15.05 -8.72 -43.51
N ALA A 393 -15.39 -7.49 -43.11
CA ALA A 393 -15.66 -6.41 -44.07
C ALA A 393 -14.44 -6.08 -44.94
N LEU A 394 -13.23 -6.10 -44.37
CA LEU A 394 -11.98 -5.86 -45.08
C LEU A 394 -11.63 -6.98 -46.07
N ILE A 395 -11.94 -8.24 -45.73
CA ILE A 395 -11.76 -9.40 -46.60
C ILE A 395 -12.73 -9.34 -47.80
N ILE A 396 -13.99 -8.96 -47.55
CA ILE A 396 -15.03 -8.89 -48.58
C ILE A 396 -14.85 -7.66 -49.50
N ALA A 397 -14.33 -6.56 -48.97
CA ALA A 397 -14.15 -5.32 -49.74
C ALA A 397 -13.34 -5.59 -51.02
N PRO A 398 -13.79 -5.09 -52.20
CA PRO A 398 -13.10 -5.30 -53.46
C PRO A 398 -11.66 -4.78 -53.40
N LYS A 399 -10.75 -5.40 -54.15
CA LYS A 399 -9.33 -5.03 -54.12
C LYS A 399 -9.25 -3.63 -54.69
N GLN A 400 -8.94 -2.63 -53.87
CA GLN A 400 -8.55 -1.32 -54.41
C GLN A 400 -7.23 -1.57 -55.13
N GLU A 401 -7.28 -1.52 -56.47
CA GLU A 401 -6.09 -1.45 -57.30
C GLU A 401 -5.38 -0.15 -56.90
N ALA A 402 -4.12 -0.31 -56.48
CA ALA A 402 -3.26 0.77 -56.00
C ALA A 402 -2.80 1.68 -57.13
#